data_AF-A0A7S0G1C9-F1
#
_entry.id   AF-A0A7S0G1C9-F1
#
_cell.length_a   1.000
_cell.length_b   1.000
_cell.length_c   1.000
_cell.angle_alpha   90.00
_cell.angle_beta   90.00
_cell.angle_gamma   90.00
#
_symmetry.space_group_name_H-M   'P 1'
#
loop_
_entity.id
_entity.type
_entity.pdbx_description
1 polymer ?
#
loop_
_entity_poly.entity_id
_entity_poly.type
_entity_poly.pdbx_seq_one_letter_code
_entity_poly.pdbx_strand_id
1 'polypeptide(L)'
;MSAPAWDLPYYAFLFVYKFLRPPRLQLGFDVKSPATNVLLPGSFDKRTGAVQALLILPDRLSGQFALVGFIMGLTFLSGGAGLIYLIWSVKHKTKYSNSIFSVIGGISASFFALKLCESFLQHKLGTYLQGYRA
;
A
#
# COMPACT_ATOMS: atom_id res chain seq x y z
N MET A 1 -33.80 -5.15 7.82
CA MET A 1 -33.67 -5.21 6.35
C MET A 1 -32.36 -5.93 6.02
N SER A 2 -32.44 -7.17 5.52
CA SER A 2 -31.27 -7.91 5.05
C SER A 2 -30.76 -7.29 3.75
N ALA A 3 -29.51 -6.83 3.77
CA ALA A 3 -28.83 -6.34 2.57
C ALA A 3 -28.82 -7.42 1.46
N PRO A 4 -29.07 -7.05 0.19
CA PRO A 4 -29.05 -8.00 -0.91
C PRO A 4 -27.64 -8.60 -1.06
N ALA A 5 -27.57 -9.89 -1.44
CA ALA A 5 -26.32 -10.65 -1.57
C ALA A 5 -25.28 -10.03 -2.53
N TRP A 6 -25.70 -9.05 -3.33
CA TRP A 6 -24.88 -8.32 -4.32
C TRP A 6 -24.14 -7.11 -3.73
N ASP A 7 -24.34 -6.78 -2.45
CA ASP A 7 -23.70 -5.63 -1.80
C ASP A 7 -22.17 -5.75 -1.73
N LEU A 8 -21.64 -6.94 -1.41
CA LEU A 8 -20.19 -7.14 -1.26
C LEU A 8 -19.40 -6.88 -2.55
N PRO A 9 -19.72 -7.51 -3.70
CA PRO A 9 -19.01 -7.24 -4.95
C PRO A 9 -19.17 -5.78 -5.39
N TYR A 10 -20.31 -5.13 -5.10
CA TYR A 10 -20.51 -3.71 -5.40
C TYR A 10 -19.61 -2.79 -4.57
N TYR A 11 -19.53 -2.99 -3.25
CA TYR A 11 -18.65 -2.18 -2.39
C TYR A 11 -17.16 -2.44 -2.68
N ALA A 12 -16.78 -3.69 -2.96
CA ALA A 12 -15.43 -4.03 -3.38
C ALA A 12 -15.09 -3.37 -4.74
N PHE A 13 -16.02 -3.39 -5.70
CA PHE A 13 -15.86 -2.73 -6.99
C PHE A 13 -15.72 -1.22 -6.85
N LEU A 14 -16.57 -0.56 -6.06
CA LEU A 14 -16.46 0.87 -5.80
C LEU A 14 -15.15 1.24 -5.09
N PHE A 15 -14.70 0.41 -4.15
CA PHE A 15 -13.44 0.60 -3.45
C PHE A 15 -12.27 0.52 -4.43
N VAL A 16 -12.18 -0.55 -5.22
CA VAL A 16 -11.15 -0.73 -6.25
C VAL A 16 -11.22 0.37 -7.31
N TYR A 17 -12.41 0.72 -7.79
CA TYR A 17 -12.61 1.76 -8.79
C TYR A 17 -12.19 3.14 -8.28
N LYS A 18 -12.59 3.53 -7.06
CA LYS A 18 -12.12 4.77 -6.43
C LYS A 18 -10.62 4.75 -6.17
N PHE A 19 -10.08 3.61 -5.76
CA PHE A 19 -8.65 3.45 -5.51
C PHE A 19 -7.82 3.58 -6.80
N LEU A 20 -8.31 3.06 -7.92
CA LEU A 20 -7.65 3.14 -9.22
C LEU A 20 -7.84 4.51 -9.91
N ARG A 21 -8.75 5.37 -9.43
CA ARG A 21 -9.14 6.61 -10.14
C ARG A 21 -8.10 7.74 -10.08
N PRO A 22 -7.27 7.89 -9.03
CA PRO A 22 -6.14 8.80 -9.05
C PRO A 22 -4.80 8.03 -9.05
N PRO A 23 -4.43 7.32 -10.14
CA PRO A 23 -3.20 6.51 -10.17
C PRO A 23 -1.94 7.37 -9.97
N ARG A 24 -2.01 8.66 -10.33
CA ARG A 24 -0.88 9.60 -10.24
C ARG A 24 -0.49 9.97 -8.81
N LEU A 25 -1.46 10.10 -7.90
CA LEU A 25 -1.22 10.50 -6.51
C LEU A 25 -0.70 9.35 -5.65
N GLN A 26 -1.19 8.13 -5.87
CA GLN A 26 -0.78 6.96 -5.08
C GLN A 26 0.53 6.35 -5.57
N LEU A 27 0.77 6.34 -6.88
CA LEU A 27 2.03 5.86 -7.44
C LEU A 27 3.17 6.87 -7.22
N GLY A 28 2.83 8.10 -6.81
CA GLY A 28 3.79 9.17 -6.52
C GLY A 28 4.58 9.60 -7.75
N PHE A 29 3.90 9.59 -8.91
CA PHE A 29 4.42 10.18 -10.14
C PHE A 29 4.54 11.69 -9.94
N ASP A 30 5.73 12.15 -9.59
CA ASP A 30 6.03 13.57 -9.50
C ASP A 30 6.16 14.15 -10.92
N VAL A 31 5.21 15.00 -11.30
CA VAL A 31 5.16 15.68 -12.60
C VAL A 31 6.37 16.63 -12.77
N LYS A 32 7.04 17.03 -11.67
CA LYS A 32 8.18 17.96 -11.70
C LYS A 32 9.54 17.28 -11.93
N SER A 33 9.68 15.97 -11.82
CA SER A 33 10.99 15.32 -11.96
C SER A 33 10.90 13.95 -12.66
N PRO A 34 11.16 13.85 -13.98
CA PRO A 34 11.04 12.58 -14.70
C PRO A 34 12.05 11.51 -14.22
N ALA A 35 13.10 11.91 -13.49
CA ALA A 35 14.09 10.99 -12.89
C ALA A 35 13.54 10.15 -11.73
N THR A 36 12.43 10.51 -11.10
CA THR A 36 11.75 9.69 -10.08
C THR A 36 10.89 8.57 -10.66
N ASN A 37 10.65 8.58 -11.98
CA ASN A 37 9.78 7.61 -12.66
C ASN A 37 10.50 6.30 -13.02
N VAL A 38 11.74 6.12 -12.57
CA VAL A 38 12.50 4.89 -12.76
C VAL A 38 11.91 3.80 -11.85
N LEU A 39 11.77 2.57 -12.36
CA LEU A 39 11.22 1.42 -11.62
C LEU A 39 12.08 1.03 -10.41
N LEU A 40 13.41 1.12 -10.54
CA LEU A 40 14.41 0.84 -9.51
C LEU A 40 15.60 1.79 -9.76
N PRO A 41 16.12 2.54 -8.78
CA PRO A 41 17.40 3.20 -8.97
C PRO A 41 18.52 2.15 -8.91
N GLY A 42 19.51 2.32 -9.78
CA GLY A 42 20.81 1.69 -9.60
C GLY A 42 21.83 2.78 -9.33
N SER A 43 22.42 2.80 -8.14
CA SER A 43 23.78 3.36 -8.03
C SER A 43 24.74 2.19 -8.29
N PHE A 44 25.60 2.34 -9.29
CA PHE A 44 26.68 1.41 -9.50
C PHE A 44 27.77 1.74 -8.48
N ASP A 45 28.11 0.78 -7.62
CA ASP A 45 29.34 0.88 -6.86
C ASP A 45 30.52 0.80 -7.85
N LYS A 46 31.22 1.93 -8.03
CA LYS A 46 32.36 2.05 -8.97
C LYS A 46 33.48 1.05 -8.69
N ARG A 47 33.53 0.49 -7.48
CA ARG A 47 34.62 -0.39 -7.04
C ARG A 47 34.27 -1.88 -7.16
N THR A 48 33.00 -2.25 -7.05
CA THR A 48 32.54 -3.66 -7.07
C THR A 48 31.63 -4.01 -8.24
N GLY A 49 31.15 -3.01 -8.99
CA GLY A 49 30.16 -3.20 -10.06
C GLY A 49 28.78 -3.62 -9.54
N ALA A 50 28.58 -3.70 -8.23
CA ALA A 50 27.31 -4.07 -7.63
C ALA A 50 26.29 -2.94 -7.83
N VAL A 51 25.08 -3.33 -8.24
CA VAL A 51 23.95 -2.41 -8.33
C VAL A 51 23.33 -2.32 -6.94
N GLN A 52 23.50 -1.18 -6.28
CA GLN A 52 22.70 -0.89 -5.09
C GLN A 52 21.31 -0.47 -5.53
N ALA A 53 20.36 -1.39 -5.37
CA ALA A 53 18.95 -1.11 -5.51
C ALA A 53 18.51 -0.21 -4.34
N LEU A 54 18.51 1.11 -4.57
CA LEU A 54 17.99 2.07 -3.58
C LEU A 54 16.45 1.98 -3.57
N LEU A 55 15.87 1.39 -2.54
CA LEU A 55 14.41 1.20 -2.53
C LEU A 55 13.65 2.53 -2.37
N ILE A 56 14.28 3.61 -1.91
CA ILE A 56 13.65 4.90 -1.60
C ILE A 56 14.58 6.03 -2.05
N LEU A 57 14.02 7.12 -2.60
CA LEU A 57 14.82 8.30 -2.91
C LEU A 57 15.35 8.93 -1.61
N PRO A 58 16.67 8.99 -1.40
CA PRO A 58 17.23 9.77 -0.30
C PRO A 58 16.94 11.27 -0.54
N ASP A 59 16.86 12.02 0.55
CA ASP A 59 16.72 13.49 0.58
C ASP A 59 15.41 14.09 0.05
N ARG A 60 14.46 13.28 -0.44
CA ARG A 60 13.15 13.77 -0.90
C ARG A 60 11.98 13.01 -0.25
N LEU A 61 11.19 13.75 0.53
CA LEU A 61 9.90 13.27 1.05
C LEU A 61 8.79 13.21 -0.02
N SER A 62 8.79 14.19 -0.94
CA SER A 62 7.73 14.39 -1.93
C SER A 62 7.87 13.53 -3.21
N GLY A 63 8.98 12.81 -3.37
CA GLY A 63 9.23 11.91 -4.50
C GLY A 63 9.26 10.46 -4.05
N GLN A 64 8.86 9.54 -4.92
CA GLN A 64 9.00 8.11 -4.70
C GLN A 64 9.10 7.38 -6.04
N PHE A 65 9.75 6.22 -6.04
CA PHE A 65 9.79 5.36 -7.22
C PHE A 65 8.43 4.74 -7.50
N ALA A 66 8.13 4.51 -8.77
CA ALA A 66 6.84 3.95 -9.19
C ALA A 66 6.54 2.58 -8.53
N LEU A 67 7.57 1.74 -8.36
CA LEU A 67 7.44 0.42 -7.72
C LEU A 67 7.07 0.55 -6.24
N VAL A 68 7.64 1.54 -5.56
CA VAL A 68 7.33 1.82 -4.15
C VAL A 68 5.89 2.32 -4.00
N GLY A 69 5.48 3.24 -4.86
CA GLY A 69 4.09 3.70 -4.90
C GLY A 69 3.10 2.58 -5.22
N PHE A 70 3.49 1.64 -6.08
CA PHE A 70 2.67 0.47 -6.41
C PHE A 70 2.52 -0.49 -5.21
N ILE A 71 3.62 -0.81 -4.52
CA ILE A 71 3.59 -1.68 -3.33
C ILE A 71 2.78 -1.04 -2.20
N MET A 72 2.98 0.27 -1.96
CA MET A 72 2.17 1.01 -1.01
C MET A 72 0.69 1.02 -1.41
N GLY A 73 0.42 1.19 -2.70
CA GLY A 73 -0.91 1.10 -3.27
C GLY A 73 -1.59 -0.24 -2.96
N LEU A 74 -0.90 -1.36 -3.22
CA LEU A 74 -1.40 -2.70 -2.91
C LEU A 74 -1.62 -2.91 -1.41
N THR A 75 -0.75 -2.34 -0.57
CA THR A 75 -0.85 -2.43 0.89
C THR A 75 -2.09 -1.70 1.41
N PHE A 76 -2.41 -0.52 0.86
CA PHE A 76 -3.65 0.18 1.19
C PHE A 76 -4.90 -0.55 0.69
N LEU A 77 -4.82 -1.15 -0.51
CA LEU A 77 -5.93 -1.91 -1.07
C LEU A 77 -6.23 -3.16 -0.22
N SER A 78 -5.21 -3.89 0.21
CA SER A 78 -5.37 -5.09 1.05
C SER A 78 -5.94 -4.74 2.43
N GLY A 79 -5.48 -3.65 3.05
CA GLY A 79 -6.03 -3.16 4.32
C GLY A 79 -7.51 -2.76 4.22
N GLY A 80 -7.88 -2.00 3.18
CA GLY A 80 -9.27 -1.61 2.96
C GLY A 80 -10.18 -2.79 2.60
N ALA A 81 -9.68 -3.74 1.81
CA ALA A 81 -10.41 -4.99 1.53
C ALA A 81 -10.65 -5.81 2.81
N GLY A 82 -9.65 -5.91 3.69
CA GLY A 82 -9.79 -6.57 5.00
C GLY A 82 -10.91 -5.96 5.85
N LEU A 83 -11.03 -4.64 5.86
CA LEU A 83 -12.09 -3.93 6.57
C LEU A 83 -13.49 -4.19 5.96
N ILE A 84 -13.60 -4.20 4.63
CA ILE A 84 -14.84 -4.52 3.93
C ILE A 84 -15.28 -5.95 4.25
N TYR A 85 -14.35 -6.91 4.25
CA TYR A 85 -14.62 -8.30 4.64
C TYR A 85 -15.08 -8.42 6.09
N LEU A 86 -14.49 -7.65 7.01
CA LEU A 86 -14.89 -7.61 8.41
C LEU A 86 -16.34 -7.14 8.57
N ILE A 87 -16.68 -6.00 7.97
CA ILE A 87 -18.03 -5.43 8.01
C ILE A 87 -19.05 -6.40 7.40
N TRP A 88 -18.67 -7.06 6.31
CA TRP A 88 -19.52 -8.03 5.64
C TRP A 88 -19.78 -9.28 6.49
N SER A 89 -18.74 -9.81 7.15
CA SER A 89 -18.88 -10.97 8.03
C SER A 89 -19.81 -10.71 9.21
N VAL A 90 -19.80 -9.49 9.75
CA VAL A 90 -20.71 -9.09 10.83
C VAL A 90 -22.16 -8.93 10.32
N LYS A 91 -22.33 -8.39 9.10
CA LYS A 91 -23.65 -8.09 8.53
C LYS A 91 -24.36 -9.34 8.00
N HIS A 92 -23.63 -10.32 7.50
CA HIS A 92 -24.20 -11.58 7.00
C HIS A 92 -23.97 -12.71 8.00
N LYS A 93 -25.07 -13.25 8.55
CA LYS A 93 -25.05 -14.47 9.38
C LYS A 93 -24.64 -15.68 8.55
N THR A 94 -23.35 -15.82 8.28
CA THR A 94 -22.75 -17.04 7.74
C THR A 94 -22.63 -18.08 8.87
N LYS A 95 -22.41 -19.36 8.55
CA LYS A 95 -22.17 -20.40 9.56
C LYS A 95 -21.10 -19.92 10.54
N TYR A 96 -21.31 -20.11 11.84
CA TYR A 96 -20.47 -19.56 12.94
C TYR A 96 -18.96 -19.69 12.68
N SER A 97 -18.52 -20.86 12.19
CA SER A 97 -17.12 -21.10 11.83
C SER A 97 -16.59 -20.19 10.71
N ASN A 98 -17.35 -20.01 9.62
CA ASN A 98 -16.95 -19.16 8.49
C ASN A 98 -16.94 -17.66 8.86
N SER A 99 -17.85 -17.24 9.75
CA SER A 99 -17.86 -15.87 10.26
C SER A 99 -16.61 -15.58 11.11
N ILE A 100 -16.20 -16.52 11.98
CA ILE A 100 -14.97 -16.37 12.77
C ILE A 100 -13.73 -16.29 11.89
N PHE A 101 -13.59 -17.19 10.90
CA PHE A 101 -12.42 -17.16 10.01
C PHE A 101 -12.35 -15.87 9.18
N SER A 102 -13.48 -15.34 8.73
CA SER A 102 -13.52 -14.08 7.99
C SER A 102 -13.25 -12.86 8.88
N VAL A 103 -13.70 -12.86 10.13
CA VAL A 103 -13.36 -11.81 11.11
C VAL A 103 -11.86 -11.84 11.41
N ILE A 104 -11.29 -13.00 11.73
CA ILE A 104 -9.87 -13.15 12.01
C ILE A 104 -9.03 -12.77 10.79
N GLY A 105 -9.43 -13.19 9.59
CA GLY A 105 -8.78 -12.85 8.33
C GLY A 105 -8.83 -11.35 8.01
N GLY A 106 -9.97 -10.70 8.26
CA GLY A 106 -10.12 -9.26 8.07
C GLY A 106 -9.25 -8.45 9.05
N ILE A 107 -9.21 -8.86 10.32
CA ILE A 107 -8.36 -8.24 11.35
C ILE A 107 -6.89 -8.43 11.01
N SER A 108 -6.46 -9.65 10.66
CA SER A 108 -5.06 -9.94 10.36
C SER A 108 -4.57 -9.21 9.11
N ALA A 109 -5.37 -9.16 8.05
CA ALA A 109 -5.06 -8.39 6.84
C ALA A 109 -4.93 -6.88 7.12
N SER A 110 -5.87 -6.32 7.90
CA SER A 110 -5.86 -4.90 8.27
C SER A 110 -4.65 -4.57 9.16
N PHE A 111 -4.35 -5.43 10.13
CA PHE A 111 -3.20 -5.27 11.03
C PHE A 111 -1.87 -5.37 10.28
N PHE A 112 -1.75 -6.32 9.35
CA PHE A 112 -0.56 -6.48 8.52
C PHE A 112 -0.34 -5.26 7.62
N ALA A 113 -1.40 -4.75 6.97
CA ALA A 113 -1.33 -3.53 6.17
C ALA A 113 -0.91 -2.31 7.01
N LEU A 114 -1.43 -2.17 8.23
CA LEU A 114 -1.02 -1.11 9.16
C LEU A 114 0.45 -1.20 9.52
N LYS A 115 0.95 -2.39 9.85
CA LYS A 115 2.35 -2.60 10.21
C LYS A 115 3.30 -2.33 9.05
N LEU A 116 2.95 -2.77 7.85
CA LEU A 116 3.71 -2.44 6.64
C LEU A 116 3.74 -0.93 6.38
N CYS A 117 2.61 -0.24 6.55
CA CYS A 117 2.53 1.20 6.41
C CYS A 117 3.42 1.92 7.44
N GLU A 118 3.38 1.47 8.70
CA GLU A 118 4.20 2.02 9.79
C GLU A 118 5.70 1.84 9.51
N SER A 119 6.12 0.62 9.18
CA SER A 119 7.53 0.32 8.85
C SER A 119 8.02 1.11 7.65
N PHE A 120 7.18 1.26 6.62
CA PHE A 120 7.54 2.06 5.45
C PHE A 120 7.69 3.54 5.78
N LEU A 121 6.76 4.09 6.58
CA LEU A 121 6.82 5.49 7.00
C LEU A 121 8.09 5.75 7.84
N GLN A 122 8.41 4.86 8.77
CA GLN A 122 9.63 4.94 9.58
C GLN A 122 10.89 4.89 8.72
N HIS A 123 10.94 4.00 7.72
CA HIS A 123 12.10 3.90 6.83
C HIS A 123 12.25 5.14 5.94
N LYS A 124 11.15 5.67 5.40
CA LYS A 124 11.14 6.88 4.55
C LYS A 124 11.49 8.16 5.33
N LEU A 125 10.97 8.33 6.55
CA LEU A 125 11.36 9.46 7.41
C LEU A 125 12.79 9.32 7.93
N GLY A 126 13.20 8.10 8.32
CA GLY A 126 14.54 7.84 8.82
C GLY A 126 15.62 8.19 7.79
N THR A 127 15.43 7.76 6.55
CA THR A 127 16.34 8.11 5.43
C THR A 127 16.34 9.61 5.13
N TYR A 128 15.18 10.27 5.16
CA TYR A 128 15.11 11.73 4.98
C TYR A 128 15.87 12.49 6.08
N LEU A 129 15.71 12.10 7.35
CA LEU A 129 16.37 12.76 8.48
C LEU A 129 17.87 12.50 8.53
N GLN A 130 18.33 11.32 8.08
CA GLN A 130 19.76 11.01 7.97
C GLN A 130 20.40 11.84 6.86
N GLY A 131 19.73 11.99 5.72
CA GLY A 131 20.16 12.84 4.61
C GLY A 131 20.30 14.32 4.97
N TYR A 132 19.38 14.85 5.80
CA TYR A 132 19.46 16.24 6.29
C TYR A 132 20.64 16.50 7.24
N ARG A 133 21.20 15.46 7.87
CA ARG A 133 22.33 15.58 8.80
C ARG A 133 23.70 15.45 8.12
N ALA A 134 23.75 15.07 6.85
CA ALA A 134 24.97 14.94 6.05
C ALA A 134 25.25 16.24 5.26
#